data_AF-A0A2S1JQM0-F1
#
_entry.id   AF-A0A2S1JQM0-F1
#
_cell.length_a   1.000
_cell.length_b   1.000
_cell.length_c   1.000
_cell.angle_alpha   90.00
_cell.angle_beta   90.00
_cell.angle_gamma   90.00
#
_symmetry.space_group_name_H-M   'P 1'
#
loop_
_entity.id
_entity.type
_entity.pdbx_description
1 polymer ?
#
loop_
_entity_poly.entity_id
_entity_poly.type
_entity_poly.pdbx_seq_one_letter_code
_entity_poly.pdbx_strand_id
1 'polypeptide(L)' 'MKTTSLTIALTAALISANTSYAQQDVSYKKCKKWQSKIEQLHEKRKDGGSGEQMEKWRGKIKKLKEKFKDYNCDQYKRNL' A
#
# COMPACT_ATOMS: atom_id res chain seq x y z
N MET A 1 39.10 30.60 -39.33
CA MET A 1 38.11 29.49 -39.36
C MET A 1 38.38 28.55 -38.19
N LYS A 2 37.69 28.71 -37.05
CA LYS A 2 37.64 27.70 -35.97
C LYS A 2 36.30 27.83 -35.26
N THR A 3 35.32 27.10 -35.77
CA THR A 3 33.98 26.91 -35.18
C THR A 3 33.83 25.43 -34.87
N THR A 4 33.77 25.08 -33.60
CA THR A 4 33.31 23.82 -32.96
C THR A 4 34.07 23.74 -31.63
N SER A 5 33.46 23.65 -30.45
CA SER A 5 32.36 22.79 -30.04
C SER A 5 31.74 23.35 -28.76
N LEU A 6 30.42 23.54 -28.71
CA LEU A 6 29.72 23.88 -27.47
C LEU A 6 28.32 23.24 -27.50
N THR A 7 28.25 21.92 -27.37
CA THR A 7 26.97 21.20 -27.40
C THR A 7 27.01 19.93 -26.55
N ILE A 8 27.26 20.05 -25.24
CA ILE A 8 27.02 18.94 -24.30
C ILE A 8 26.52 19.50 -22.97
N ALA A 9 25.25 19.91 -22.90
CA ALA A 9 24.61 20.27 -21.64
C ALA A 9 23.08 20.10 -21.73
N LEU A 10 22.59 18.91 -22.10
CA LEU A 10 21.13 18.68 -22.12
C LEU A 10 20.70 17.22 -22.00
N THR A 11 21.29 16.45 -21.08
CA THR A 11 20.88 15.03 -20.85
C THR A 11 20.52 14.67 -19.41
N ALA A 12 20.60 15.59 -18.45
CA ALA A 12 20.40 15.27 -17.03
C ALA A 12 18.94 15.33 -16.52
N ALA A 13 17.96 15.71 -17.34
CA ALA A 13 16.62 16.07 -16.84
C ALA A 13 15.59 14.91 -16.76
N LEU A 14 15.91 13.69 -17.21
CA LEU A 14 14.91 12.62 -17.39
C LEU A 14 14.88 11.53 -16.31
N ILE A 15 15.76 11.56 -15.30
CA ILE A 15 15.91 10.42 -14.38
C ILE A 15 14.92 10.47 -13.19
N SER A 16 14.26 11.60 -12.93
CA SER A 16 13.48 11.80 -11.70
C SER A 16 12.06 11.19 -11.69
N ALA A 17 11.58 10.60 -12.78
CA ALA A 17 10.16 10.18 -12.91
C ALA A 17 9.87 8.73 -12.45
N ASN A 18 10.88 7.89 -12.23
CA ASN A 18 10.67 6.44 -12.07
C ASN A 18 10.49 5.96 -10.62
N THR A 19 10.69 6.81 -9.60
CA THR A 19 10.63 6.39 -8.20
C THR A 19 9.19 6.20 -7.67
N SER A 20 8.19 6.78 -8.33
CA SER A 20 6.80 6.76 -7.86
C SER A 20 6.11 5.41 -8.05
N TYR A 21 6.42 4.67 -9.11
CA TYR A 21 5.75 3.40 -9.43
C TYR A 21 6.16 2.24 -8.51
N ALA A 22 7.44 2.16 -8.13
CA ALA A 22 7.92 1.11 -7.23
C ALA A 22 7.36 1.25 -5.80
N GLN A 23 7.16 2.48 -5.32
CA GLN A 23 6.56 2.75 -4.01
C GLN A 23 5.05 2.43 -3.99
N GLN A 24 4.37 2.60 -5.11
CA GLN A 24 2.94 2.31 -5.23
C GLN A 24 2.64 0.80 -5.18
N ASP A 25 3.44 -0.03 -5.87
CA ASP A 25 3.26 -1.49 -5.87
C ASP A 25 3.49 -2.11 -4.48
N VAL A 26 4.55 -1.68 -3.78
CA VAL A 26 4.82 -2.11 -2.40
C VAL A 26 3.69 -1.72 -1.45
N SER A 27 3.08 -0.55 -1.66
CA SER A 27 1.94 -0.08 -0.86
C SER A 27 0.68 -0.90 -1.13
N TYR A 28 0.37 -1.17 -2.40
CA TYR A 28 -0.78 -1.99 -2.79
C TYR A 28 -0.72 -3.41 -2.21
N LYS A 29 0.44 -4.08 -2.30
CA LYS A 29 0.64 -5.42 -1.75
C LYS A 29 0.42 -5.48 -0.23
N LYS A 30 0.86 -4.44 0.49
CA LYS A 30 0.62 -4.31 1.95
C LYS A 30 -0.86 -4.13 2.25
N CYS A 31 -1.55 -3.26 1.50
CA CYS A 31 -2.99 -3.03 1.65
C CYS A 31 -3.78 -4.32 1.40
N LYS A 32 -3.49 -5.06 0.33
CA LYS A 32 -4.11 -6.36 0.03
C LYS A 32 -3.92 -7.38 1.15
N LYS A 33 -2.72 -7.43 1.72
CA LYS A 33 -2.43 -8.33 2.85
C LYS A 33 -3.24 -7.99 4.10
N TRP A 34 -3.43 -6.70 4.40
CA TRP A 34 -4.24 -6.30 5.55
C TRP A 34 -5.73 -6.53 5.31
N GLN A 35 -6.23 -6.20 4.11
CA GLN A 35 -7.61 -6.47 3.71
C GLN A 35 -7.96 -7.95 3.86
N SER A 36 -7.15 -8.84 3.29
CA SER A 36 -7.36 -10.29 3.40
C SER A 36 -7.36 -10.78 4.87
N LYS A 37 -6.51 -10.21 5.74
CA LYS A 37 -6.52 -10.55 7.17
C LYS A 37 -7.78 -10.05 7.88
N ILE A 38 -8.29 -8.88 7.51
CA ILE A 38 -9.54 -8.33 8.05
C ILE A 38 -10.70 -9.27 7.66
N GLU A 39 -10.76 -9.69 6.40
CA GLU A 39 -11.78 -10.63 5.90
C GLU A 39 -11.71 -11.98 6.62
N GLN A 40 -10.52 -12.57 6.76
CA GLN A 40 -10.35 -13.82 7.51
C GLN A 40 -10.82 -13.72 8.96
N LEU A 41 -10.64 -12.56 9.60
CA LEU A 41 -11.13 -12.33 10.96
C LEU A 41 -12.64 -12.11 10.99
N HIS A 42 -13.22 -11.51 9.95
CA HIS A 42 -14.67 -11.39 9.81
C HIS A 42 -15.34 -12.75 9.60
N GLU A 43 -14.79 -13.62 8.74
CA GLU A 43 -15.28 -14.99 8.57
C GLU A 43 -15.22 -15.77 9.88
N LYS A 44 -14.09 -15.72 10.61
CA LYS A 44 -14.00 -16.35 11.94
C LYS A 44 -15.04 -15.83 12.94
N ARG A 45 -15.35 -14.53 12.90
CA ARG A 45 -16.40 -13.95 13.76
C ARG A 45 -17.80 -14.42 13.35
N LYS A 46 -18.02 -14.64 12.06
CA LYS A 46 -19.29 -15.14 11.52
C LYS A 46 -19.50 -16.61 11.90
N ASP A 47 -18.44 -17.41 11.86
CA ASP A 47 -18.46 -18.84 12.23
C ASP A 47 -18.66 -19.05 13.74
N GLY A 48 -18.44 -18.03 14.56
CA GLY A 48 -18.58 -18.12 16.01
C GLY A 48 -17.26 -18.40 16.74
N GLY A 49 -17.32 -18.34 18.07
CA GLY A 49 -16.16 -18.44 18.95
C GLY A 49 -16.51 -17.98 20.37
N SER A 50 -15.61 -18.23 21.32
CA SER A 50 -15.80 -17.76 22.70
C SER A 50 -15.81 -16.22 22.76
N GLY A 51 -16.41 -15.65 23.81
CA GLY A 51 -16.44 -14.20 24.01
C GLY A 51 -15.04 -13.56 23.99
N GLU A 52 -14.05 -14.24 24.59
CA GLU A 52 -12.65 -13.82 24.57
C GLU A 52 -12.06 -13.82 23.15
N GLN A 53 -12.32 -14.88 22.37
CA GLN A 53 -11.87 -14.96 20.98
C GLN A 53 -12.49 -13.83 20.14
N MET A 54 -13.78 -13.57 20.32
CA MET A 54 -14.50 -12.50 19.64
C MET A 54 -13.87 -11.13 19.94
N GLU A 55 -13.59 -10.83 21.20
CA GLU A 55 -12.98 -9.55 21.59
C GLU A 55 -11.54 -9.43 21.05
N LYS A 56 -10.77 -10.52 21.10
CA LYS A 56 -9.43 -10.58 20.51
C LYS A 56 -9.45 -10.32 19.00
N TRP A 57 -10.41 -10.90 18.28
CA TRP A 57 -10.57 -10.66 16.84
C TRP A 57 -11.01 -9.22 16.55
N ARG A 58 -11.93 -8.67 17.35
CA ARG A 58 -12.35 -7.25 17.25
C ARG A 58 -11.16 -6.31 17.38
N GLY A 59 -10.32 -6.52 18.41
CA GLY A 59 -9.12 -5.73 18.62
C GLY A 59 -8.12 -5.84 17.45
N LYS A 60 -7.95 -7.04 16.88
CA LYS A 60 -7.11 -7.25 15.69
C LYS A 60 -7.66 -6.55 14.45
N ILE A 61 -8.96 -6.64 14.19
CA ILE A 61 -9.63 -5.95 13.08
C ILE A 61 -9.42 -4.43 13.21
N LYS A 62 -9.62 -3.86 14.40
CA LYS A 62 -9.41 -2.42 14.66
C LYS A 62 -7.99 -2.00 14.30
N LYS A 63 -6.97 -2.69 14.82
CA LYS A 63 -5.55 -2.40 14.53
C LYS A 63 -5.19 -2.53 13.04
N LEU A 64 -5.80 -3.48 12.34
CA LEU A 64 -5.58 -3.64 10.89
C LEU A 64 -6.25 -2.52 10.08
N LYS A 65 -7.46 -2.10 10.47
CA LYS A 65 -8.16 -0.96 9.85
C LYS A 65 -7.44 0.36 10.08
N GLU A 66 -6.86 0.56 11.26
CA GLU A 66 -5.99 1.72 11.53
C GLU A 66 -4.79 1.73 10.57
N LYS A 67 -4.06 0.61 10.46
CA LYS A 67 -2.96 0.50 9.49
C LYS A 67 -3.42 0.70 8.04
N PHE A 68 -4.60 0.20 7.69
CA PHE A 68 -5.17 0.38 6.37
C PHE A 68 -5.38 1.88 6.06
N LYS A 69 -5.91 2.63 7.03
CA LYS A 69 -6.10 4.08 6.93
C LYS A 69 -4.77 4.84 6.93
N ASP A 70 -3.83 4.50 7.80
CA ASP A 70 -2.54 5.18 7.93
C ASP A 70 -1.69 5.10 6.65
N TYR A 71 -1.84 4.01 5.90
CA TYR A 71 -1.18 3.82 4.60
C TYR A 71 -2.02 4.31 3.41
N ASN A 72 -3.09 5.05 3.68
CA ASN A 72 -4.02 5.56 2.68
C ASN A 72 -4.51 4.47 1.71
N CYS A 73 -4.76 3.25 2.23
CA CYS A 73 -5.17 2.12 1.40
C CYS A 73 -6.58 2.28 0.83
N ASP A 74 -7.35 3.26 1.33
CA ASP A 74 -8.67 3.62 0.81
C ASP A 74 -8.62 4.00 -0.68
N GLN A 75 -7.49 4.52 -1.16
CA GLN A 75 -7.27 4.79 -2.59
C GLN A 75 -7.34 3.52 -3.46
N TYR A 76 -7.05 2.34 -2.89
CA TYR A 76 -7.07 1.05 -3.58
C TYR A 76 -8.35 0.26 -3.34
N LYS A 77 -9.31 0.79 -2.55
CA LYS A 77 -10.51 0.06 -2.09
C LYS A 77 -11.36 -0.53 -3.22
N ARG A 78 -11.34 0.05 -4.42
CA ARG A 78 -12.06 -0.49 -5.59
C ARG A 78 -11.43 -1.77 -6.17
N ASN A 79 -10.16 -2.01 -5.89
CA ASN A 79 -9.33 -3.07 -6.48
C ASN A 79 -8.87 -4.13 -5.45
N LEU A 80 -9.25 -3.96 -4.19
CA LEU A 80 -8.92 -4.85 -3.07
C LEU A 80 -10.10 -5.72 -2.73
#